data_AF-A0A0F2JA49-F1
#
_entry.id   AF-A0A0F2JA49-F1
#
_cell.length_a   1.000
_cell.length_b   1.000
_cell.length_c   1.000
_cell.angle_alpha   90.00
_cell.angle_beta   90.00
_cell.angle_gamma   90.00
#
_symmetry.space_group_name_H-M   'P 1'
#
loop_
_entity.id
_entity.type
_entity.pdbx_description
1 polymer ?
#
loop_
_entity_poly.entity_id
_entity_poly.type
_entity_poly.pdbx_seq_one_letter_code
_entity_poly.pdbx_strand_id
1 'polypeptide(L)'
;MEIKEFLLIKLLEGITSENHLEQSFVNQENKFYNVEGLKQANIDCLNSMSDRSTMLVIFVAFKENSGDFSPIKLFWAEGSKNDRGNISYVAKHKCDSAFVVQNFMKNFIVDLKSDFEQDVYLAKMEMSTKFLDQLEQDIMFFEPSITHGIAFSKNTHETNYRNMHPFAQTNEDCKRIFADANNELGISEFQIDRNSIIFSRAFRRMVDKAQIYTSSKGDHFRSRMTHTLEVCQIARAIGIKLNLNLDLIETIALAHDIGHTPFGHQGERTLNSEIQNKDRKDGTRLEYGGFKHNYHALRVLTYLEESKTEYEGLNISYQVLEGVLKHTKLSNEYDISQFLANGNAEHLFMDKSEPTTLEGQVVKIADEIAQRSHDIEDSFSARHLSYDELHSYLSSGKTTELKKLLEDCNNSIRTVKASSIIADEASLLKSMISAKIIDYFVNDVYTQSKINMTNFDKTDDFYQAYHKYDKKIITLSDKGLFLLIYLENIINKRVINSSEVASFDGKASLIIRSLFSEFYQNPVKLPDTTLNRIYREMRKNCLSTTRYRNSDITLLRDEITRIHNAVNEEYKQKNKILVRNIIDYIAGMTDTYAINQYHQLLG
;
A
#
# COMPACT_ATOMS: atom_id res chain seq x y z
N MET A 1 17.26 20.52 -17.75
CA MET A 1 17.83 21.36 -18.82
C MET A 1 17.02 22.66 -18.82
N GLU A 2 17.59 23.86 -18.71
CA GLU A 2 16.80 25.12 -18.78
C GLU A 2 16.32 25.31 -20.24
N ILE A 3 15.25 24.63 -20.63
CA ILE A 3 14.61 24.83 -21.93
C ILE A 3 13.78 26.11 -21.83
N LYS A 4 14.30 27.21 -22.39
CA LYS A 4 13.67 28.54 -22.34
C LYS A 4 12.85 28.89 -23.58
N GLU A 5 12.96 28.11 -24.67
CA GLU A 5 12.24 28.36 -25.94
C GLU A 5 11.76 27.02 -26.54
N PHE A 6 10.51 26.97 -27.04
CA PHE A 6 9.98 25.83 -27.81
C PHE A 6 9.29 26.29 -29.09
N LEU A 7 9.27 25.41 -30.08
CA LEU A 7 8.73 25.66 -31.42
C LEU A 7 7.60 24.68 -31.71
N LEU A 8 6.43 25.20 -32.06
CA LEU A 8 5.31 24.38 -32.54
C LEU A 8 5.27 24.40 -34.07
N ILE A 9 5.26 23.21 -34.68
CA ILE A 9 5.23 23.01 -36.13
C ILE A 9 3.94 22.28 -36.52
N LYS A 10 3.12 22.93 -37.36
CA LYS A 10 1.88 22.37 -37.91
C LYS A 10 2.19 21.58 -39.19
N LEU A 11 1.76 20.33 -39.28
CA LEU A 11 1.93 19.46 -40.46
C LEU A 11 0.60 18.95 -41.00
N LEU A 12 0.43 18.91 -42.32
CA LEU A 12 -0.70 18.26 -42.98
C LEU A 12 -0.46 16.74 -43.10
N GLU A 13 -1.48 15.93 -42.85
CA GLU A 13 -1.45 14.46 -42.99
C GLU A 13 -0.98 14.04 -44.39
N GLY A 14 -0.03 13.11 -44.46
CA GLY A 14 0.41 12.50 -45.72
C GLY A 14 1.48 13.27 -46.52
N ILE A 15 2.03 14.36 -45.99
CA ILE A 15 3.19 15.05 -46.58
C ILE A 15 4.49 14.28 -46.25
N THR A 16 5.48 14.35 -47.14
CA THR A 16 6.83 13.77 -47.02
C THR A 16 7.48 13.99 -45.65
N SER A 17 7.19 15.13 -45.00
CA SER A 17 7.68 15.51 -43.67
C SER A 17 7.23 14.59 -42.54
N GLU A 18 6.05 13.98 -42.62
CA GLU A 18 5.57 13.02 -41.60
C GLU A 18 6.38 11.72 -41.66
N ASN A 19 6.67 11.21 -42.87
CA ASN A 19 7.52 10.03 -43.04
C ASN A 19 8.95 10.27 -42.53
N HIS A 20 9.48 11.49 -42.67
CA HIS A 20 10.78 11.85 -42.12
C HIS A 20 10.78 11.91 -40.59
N LEU A 21 9.69 12.36 -39.96
CA LEU A 21 9.54 12.31 -38.50
C LEU A 21 9.45 10.89 -37.97
N GLU A 22 8.66 10.04 -38.62
CA GLU A 22 8.56 8.61 -38.28
C GLU A 22 9.94 7.93 -38.42
N GLN A 23 10.68 8.19 -39.50
CA GLN A 23 12.05 7.70 -39.66
C GLN A 23 13.02 8.24 -38.61
N SER A 24 12.93 9.54 -38.27
CA SER A 24 13.75 10.15 -37.22
C SER A 24 13.48 9.50 -35.87
N PHE A 25 12.22 9.23 -35.54
CA PHE A 25 11.84 8.59 -34.28
C PHE A 25 12.28 7.13 -34.20
N VAL A 26 12.04 6.34 -35.24
CA VAL A 26 12.42 4.91 -35.28
C VAL A 26 13.92 4.72 -35.31
N ASN A 27 14.64 5.49 -36.12
CA ASN A 27 16.09 5.31 -36.31
C ASN A 27 16.94 6.19 -35.38
N GLN A 28 16.32 7.07 -34.58
CA GLN A 28 17.01 8.10 -33.79
C GLN A 28 17.97 8.96 -34.64
N GLU A 29 17.62 9.16 -35.91
CA GLU A 29 18.42 9.89 -36.88
C GLU A 29 18.05 11.38 -36.91
N ASN A 30 19.07 12.21 -37.11
CA ASN A 30 18.89 13.63 -37.35
C ASN A 30 18.25 13.87 -38.74
N LYS A 31 17.15 14.63 -38.77
CA LYS A 31 16.46 15.07 -39.99
C LYS A 31 16.35 16.59 -39.99
N PHE A 32 15.91 17.14 -41.12
CA PHE A 32 15.78 18.58 -41.31
C PHE A 32 14.35 18.93 -41.71
N TYR A 33 13.80 19.97 -41.08
CA TYR A 33 12.59 20.63 -41.54
C TYR A 33 12.99 21.85 -42.37
N ASN A 34 12.73 21.79 -43.69
CA ASN A 34 13.08 22.89 -44.59
C ASN A 34 12.08 24.05 -44.43
N VAL A 35 12.62 25.24 -44.27
CA VAL A 35 11.89 26.50 -44.08
C VAL A 35 11.81 27.28 -45.40
N GLU A 36 12.61 26.91 -46.41
CA GLU A 36 12.57 27.50 -47.75
C GLU A 36 11.18 27.31 -48.38
N GLY A 37 10.47 28.41 -48.60
CA GLY A 37 9.10 28.43 -49.14
C GLY A 37 8.02 28.86 -48.14
N LEU A 38 8.37 29.05 -46.85
CA LEU A 38 7.44 29.61 -45.86
C LEU A 38 7.28 31.13 -46.04
N LYS A 39 6.08 31.66 -45.72
CA LYS A 39 5.80 33.10 -45.71
C LYS A 39 6.74 33.86 -44.76
N GLN A 40 7.02 35.13 -45.06
CA GLN A 40 7.96 36.00 -44.33
C GLN A 40 7.75 36.00 -42.79
N ALA A 41 6.50 35.95 -42.32
CA ALA A 41 6.18 35.88 -40.89
C ALA A 41 6.77 34.64 -40.17
N ASN A 42 6.84 33.48 -40.84
CA ASN A 42 7.48 32.28 -40.29
C ASN A 42 9.02 32.43 -40.23
N ILE A 43 9.60 33.10 -41.22
CA ILE A 43 11.04 33.39 -41.30
C ILE A 43 11.43 34.39 -40.19
N ASP A 44 10.61 35.42 -39.98
CA ASP A 44 10.80 36.41 -38.92
C ASP A 44 10.68 35.77 -37.53
N CYS A 45 9.72 34.86 -37.36
CA CYS A 45 9.57 34.04 -36.15
C CYS A 45 10.84 33.23 -35.84
N LEU A 46 11.41 32.53 -36.84
CA LEU A 46 12.66 31.79 -36.70
C LEU A 46 13.89 32.67 -36.47
N ASN A 47 13.92 33.86 -37.05
CA ASN A 47 15.02 34.81 -36.87
C ASN A 47 14.99 35.52 -35.52
N SER A 48 13.83 35.55 -34.85
CA SER A 48 13.69 36.02 -33.47
C SER A 48 14.20 35.02 -32.41
N MET A 49 14.65 33.83 -32.82
CA MET A 49 15.15 32.78 -31.94
C MET A 49 16.67 32.87 -31.76
N SER A 50 17.17 32.39 -30.62
CA SER A 50 18.59 32.40 -30.32
C SER A 50 19.37 31.40 -31.20
N ASP A 51 20.38 31.87 -31.94
CA ASP A 51 21.03 31.11 -33.04
C ASP A 51 21.83 29.85 -32.63
N ARG A 52 21.85 29.42 -31.36
CA ARG A 52 22.68 28.28 -30.89
C ARG A 52 22.13 27.48 -29.71
N SER A 53 20.90 27.70 -29.27
CA SER A 53 20.33 26.94 -28.15
C SER A 53 19.68 25.64 -28.65
N THR A 54 19.86 24.55 -27.89
CA THR A 54 19.03 23.36 -28.05
C THR A 54 17.61 23.73 -27.70
N MET A 55 16.68 23.56 -28.65
CA MET A 55 15.27 23.89 -28.48
C MET A 55 14.41 22.64 -28.51
N LEU A 56 13.27 22.75 -27.86
CA LEU A 56 12.21 21.77 -27.96
C LEU A 56 11.36 22.04 -29.21
N VAL A 57 11.17 21.06 -30.08
CA VAL A 57 10.32 21.16 -31.26
C VAL A 57 9.16 20.17 -31.14
N ILE A 58 7.93 20.68 -31.15
CA ILE A 58 6.71 19.87 -31.14
C ILE A 58 6.11 19.92 -32.54
N PHE A 59 5.97 18.76 -33.18
CA PHE A 59 5.25 18.64 -34.44
C PHE A 59 3.85 18.11 -34.17
N VAL A 60 2.84 18.80 -34.68
CA VAL A 60 1.45 18.34 -34.62
C VAL A 60 0.99 18.03 -36.05
N ALA A 61 0.69 16.77 -36.31
CA ALA A 61 0.10 16.35 -37.57
C ALA A 61 -1.42 16.50 -37.50
N PHE A 62 -2.00 17.04 -38.57
CA PHE A 62 -3.43 17.31 -38.68
C PHE A 62 -4.04 16.68 -39.92
N LYS A 63 -5.26 16.19 -39.76
CA LYS A 63 -6.13 15.82 -40.86
C LYS A 63 -7.08 16.97 -41.18
N GLU A 64 -7.12 17.36 -42.44
CA GLU A 64 -8.08 18.35 -42.93
C GLU A 64 -9.37 17.65 -43.38
N ASN A 65 -10.50 18.03 -42.78
CA ASN A 65 -11.82 17.55 -43.17
C ASN A 65 -12.75 18.75 -43.38
N SER A 66 -13.05 19.09 -44.64
CA SER A 66 -14.03 20.13 -45.01
C SER A 66 -13.79 21.50 -44.33
N GLY A 67 -12.53 21.93 -44.21
CA GLY A 67 -12.14 23.19 -43.57
C GLY A 67 -11.98 23.12 -42.04
N ASP A 68 -12.13 21.94 -41.44
CA ASP A 68 -11.81 21.70 -40.02
C ASP A 68 -10.50 20.90 -39.89
N PHE A 69 -9.63 21.32 -38.97
CA PHE A 69 -8.32 20.71 -38.75
C PHE A 69 -8.36 19.90 -37.45
N SER A 70 -8.33 18.57 -37.56
CA SER A 70 -8.30 17.69 -36.40
C SER A 70 -6.87 17.19 -36.16
N PRO A 71 -6.28 17.41 -34.97
CA PRO A 71 -4.96 16.87 -34.62
C PRO A 71 -5.04 15.35 -34.53
N ILE A 72 -4.07 14.66 -35.13
CA ILE A 72 -4.03 13.19 -35.19
C ILE A 72 -2.79 12.59 -34.52
N LYS A 73 -1.64 13.29 -34.57
CA LYS A 73 -0.39 12.82 -33.96
C LYS A 73 0.44 13.98 -33.43
N LEU A 74 1.24 13.68 -32.40
CA LEU A 74 2.22 14.56 -31.82
C LEU A 74 3.61 13.91 -31.91
N PHE A 75 4.61 14.66 -32.35
CA PHE A 75 6.02 14.28 -32.21
C PHE A 75 6.75 15.31 -31.36
N TRP A 76 7.65 14.80 -30.54
CA TRP A 76 8.57 15.58 -29.73
C TRP A 76 9.97 15.40 -30.29
N ALA A 77 10.65 16.48 -30.57
CA ALA A 77 12.02 16.45 -31.07
C ALA A 77 12.91 17.45 -30.34
N GLU A 78 14.16 17.06 -30.14
CA GLU A 78 15.21 18.00 -29.80
C GLU A 78 15.72 18.59 -31.12
N GLY A 79 15.74 19.91 -31.22
CA GLY A 79 16.16 20.58 -32.43
C GLY A 79 17.09 21.76 -32.19
N SER A 80 17.69 22.23 -33.28
CA SER A 80 18.51 23.44 -33.31
C SER A 80 18.40 24.09 -34.69
N LYS A 81 18.61 25.40 -34.73
CA LYS A 81 18.70 26.13 -35.99
C LYS A 81 20.06 25.84 -36.63
N ASN A 82 20.07 25.46 -37.90
CA ASN A 82 21.30 25.23 -38.64
C ASN A 82 21.73 26.49 -39.40
N ASP A 83 22.98 26.50 -39.89
CA ASP A 83 23.60 27.64 -40.59
C ASP A 83 22.86 28.07 -41.88
N ARG A 84 21.93 27.24 -42.39
CA ARG A 84 21.12 27.51 -43.58
C ARG A 84 19.72 28.04 -43.23
N GLY A 85 19.43 28.28 -41.96
CA GLY A 85 18.11 28.76 -41.50
C GLY A 85 17.04 27.66 -41.39
N ASN A 86 17.42 26.38 -41.53
CA ASN A 86 16.53 25.25 -41.36
C ASN A 86 16.59 24.71 -39.92
N ILE A 87 15.56 23.94 -39.54
CA ILE A 87 15.51 23.30 -38.22
C ILE A 87 16.05 21.88 -38.36
N SER A 88 17.19 21.62 -37.74
CA SER A 88 17.68 20.26 -37.53
C SER A 88 16.95 19.67 -36.33
N TYR A 89 16.50 18.43 -36.40
CA TYR A 89 15.80 17.79 -35.29
C TYR A 89 16.04 16.28 -35.21
N VAL A 90 15.98 15.76 -33.99
CA VAL A 90 15.92 14.32 -33.69
C VAL A 90 14.63 14.05 -32.93
N ALA A 91 13.70 13.34 -33.53
CA ALA A 91 12.44 12.97 -32.87
C ALA A 91 12.73 11.94 -31.75
N LYS A 92 12.38 12.33 -30.53
CA LYS A 92 12.58 11.52 -29.32
C LYS A 92 11.33 10.75 -28.92
N HIS A 93 10.15 11.33 -29.14
CA HIS A 93 8.89 10.71 -28.74
C HIS A 93 7.77 10.94 -29.77
N LYS A 94 6.78 10.05 -29.74
CA LYS A 94 5.59 10.07 -30.59
C LYS A 94 4.37 9.71 -29.76
N CYS A 95 3.25 10.39 -30.00
CA CYS A 95 1.93 10.05 -29.46
C CYS A 95 0.87 10.11 -30.57
N ASP A 96 0.15 9.01 -30.76
CA ASP A 96 -0.96 8.84 -31.72
C ASP A 96 -2.31 8.58 -31.01
N SER A 97 -2.33 8.58 -29.67
CA SER A 97 -3.57 8.49 -28.91
C SER A 97 -4.41 9.73 -29.12
N ALA A 98 -5.53 9.59 -29.83
CA ALA A 98 -6.47 10.68 -30.10
C ALA A 98 -6.90 11.42 -28.82
N PHE A 99 -7.05 10.71 -27.70
CA PHE A 99 -7.39 11.30 -26.41
C PHE A 99 -6.27 12.21 -25.87
N VAL A 100 -5.02 11.73 -25.87
CA VAL A 100 -3.86 12.49 -25.39
C VAL A 100 -3.60 13.69 -26.30
N VAL A 101 -3.70 13.48 -27.61
CA VAL A 101 -3.52 14.53 -28.63
C VAL A 101 -4.60 15.62 -28.52
N GLN A 102 -5.86 15.25 -28.32
CA GLN A 102 -6.94 16.22 -28.11
C GLN A 102 -6.80 16.95 -26.77
N ASN A 103 -6.43 16.23 -25.70
CA ASN A 103 -6.21 16.84 -24.39
C ASN A 103 -5.02 17.81 -24.42
N PHE A 104 -3.95 17.48 -25.14
CA PHE A 104 -2.84 18.39 -25.41
C PHE A 104 -3.38 19.66 -26.08
N MET A 105 -4.13 19.53 -27.17
CA MET A 105 -4.63 20.69 -27.92
C MET A 105 -5.59 21.57 -27.12
N LYS A 106 -6.45 21.00 -26.26
CA LYS A 106 -7.41 21.79 -25.45
C LYS A 106 -6.78 22.50 -24.26
N ASN A 107 -5.73 21.93 -23.67
CA ASN A 107 -4.98 22.59 -22.58
C ASN A 107 -3.98 23.61 -23.12
N PHE A 108 -3.69 23.54 -24.42
CA PHE A 108 -2.87 24.52 -25.11
C PHE A 108 -3.73 25.77 -25.37
N ILE A 109 -3.23 26.95 -24.97
CA ILE A 109 -3.95 28.24 -25.13
C ILE A 109 -4.03 28.66 -26.62
N VAL A 110 -3.41 27.90 -27.52
CA VAL A 110 -3.32 28.23 -28.94
C VAL A 110 -4.49 27.69 -29.72
N ASP A 111 -5.19 28.58 -30.38
CA ASP A 111 -6.21 28.24 -31.36
C ASP A 111 -5.53 28.07 -32.72
N LEU A 112 -5.55 26.84 -33.23
CA LEU A 112 -4.95 26.44 -34.50
C LEU A 112 -5.53 27.13 -35.74
N LYS A 113 -6.66 27.84 -35.59
CA LYS A 113 -7.32 28.64 -36.64
C LYS A 113 -7.02 30.13 -36.49
N SER A 114 -6.94 30.69 -35.29
CA SER A 114 -6.65 32.13 -35.10
C SER A 114 -5.16 32.44 -35.02
N ASP A 115 -4.38 31.54 -34.43
CA ASP A 115 -2.97 31.79 -34.11
C ASP A 115 -2.03 31.27 -35.20
N PHE A 116 -2.56 30.45 -36.11
CA PHE A 116 -1.94 30.07 -37.36
C PHE A 116 -2.81 30.57 -38.50
N GLU A 117 -2.45 31.69 -39.13
CA GLU A 117 -3.07 32.15 -40.39
C GLU A 117 -2.99 31.05 -41.47
N GLN A 118 -3.82 31.14 -42.53
CA GLN A 118 -3.69 30.25 -43.68
C GLN A 118 -2.24 30.23 -44.21
N ASP A 119 -1.66 29.03 -44.30
CA ASP A 119 -0.27 28.74 -44.72
C ASP A 119 0.85 29.25 -43.78
N VAL A 120 0.55 29.50 -42.50
CA VAL A 120 1.56 29.72 -41.45
C VAL A 120 1.70 28.43 -40.63
N TYR A 121 2.94 27.96 -40.45
CA TYR A 121 3.22 26.63 -39.90
C TYR A 121 4.13 26.66 -38.66
N LEU A 122 4.68 27.83 -38.30
CA LEU A 122 5.59 28.00 -37.19
C LEU A 122 5.05 29.03 -36.20
N ALA A 123 4.98 28.66 -34.92
CA ALA A 123 4.71 29.58 -33.83
C ALA A 123 5.81 29.48 -32.76
N LYS A 124 6.53 30.59 -32.53
CA LYS A 124 7.37 30.78 -31.35
C LYS A 124 6.47 31.09 -30.18
N MET A 125 6.69 30.41 -29.07
CA MET A 125 5.87 30.60 -27.89
C MET A 125 6.72 30.66 -26.63
N GLU A 126 6.32 31.52 -25.70
CA GLU A 126 6.85 31.55 -24.34
C GLU A 126 5.91 30.73 -23.45
N MET A 127 6.41 29.67 -22.80
CA MET A 127 5.59 28.84 -21.91
C MET A 127 5.94 29.06 -20.45
N SER A 128 4.93 28.89 -19.60
CA SER A 128 5.16 28.69 -18.17
C SER A 128 5.89 27.37 -17.95
N THR A 129 6.84 27.35 -17.03
CA THR A 129 7.60 26.16 -16.61
C THR A 129 6.70 24.98 -16.20
N LYS A 130 5.54 25.27 -15.59
CA LYS A 130 4.55 24.25 -15.20
C LYS A 130 3.99 23.43 -16.36
N PHE A 131 3.86 24.04 -17.53
CA PHE A 131 3.37 23.33 -18.72
C PHE A 131 4.47 22.48 -19.35
N LEU A 132 5.72 22.94 -19.33
CA LEU A 132 6.87 22.13 -19.73
C LEU A 132 7.02 20.91 -18.82
N ASP A 133 6.92 21.08 -17.49
CA ASP A 133 6.97 19.94 -16.55
C ASP A 133 5.85 18.92 -16.81
N GLN A 134 4.65 19.39 -17.16
CA GLN A 134 3.53 18.51 -17.50
C GLN A 134 3.78 17.76 -18.81
N LEU A 135 4.22 18.46 -19.86
CA LEU A 135 4.50 17.85 -21.15
C LEU A 135 5.67 16.89 -21.09
N GLU A 136 6.74 17.27 -20.40
CA GLU A 136 7.91 16.44 -20.16
C GLU A 136 7.46 15.16 -19.46
N GLN A 137 6.62 15.21 -18.43
CA GLN A 137 6.17 14.01 -17.73
C GLN A 137 5.06 13.21 -18.44
N ASP A 138 4.30 13.83 -19.35
CA ASP A 138 3.24 13.17 -20.12
C ASP A 138 3.78 12.46 -21.39
N ILE A 139 4.92 12.94 -21.90
CA ILE A 139 5.56 12.43 -23.12
C ILE A 139 6.84 11.65 -22.79
N MET A 140 7.65 12.07 -21.81
CA MET A 140 8.91 11.40 -21.46
C MET A 140 8.69 10.04 -20.80
N PHE A 141 9.60 9.15 -21.19
CA PHE A 141 9.82 7.85 -20.60
C PHE A 141 10.60 8.03 -19.30
N PHE A 142 10.05 7.57 -18.18
CA PHE A 142 10.92 7.03 -17.12
C PHE A 142 10.99 5.54 -17.39
N GLU A 143 12.13 5.06 -17.90
CA GLU A 143 12.52 3.69 -17.56
C GLU A 143 12.71 3.74 -16.05
N PRO A 144 11.95 2.96 -15.25
CA PRO A 144 12.34 2.76 -13.88
C PRO A 144 13.73 2.14 -13.96
N SER A 145 14.77 2.88 -13.60
CA SER A 145 16.09 2.33 -13.33
C SER A 145 15.99 1.53 -12.03
N ILE A 146 15.21 0.45 -12.06
CA ILE A 146 15.10 -0.50 -10.97
C ILE A 146 16.03 -1.64 -11.37
N THR A 147 17.24 -1.59 -10.83
CA THR A 147 18.13 -2.76 -10.79
C THR A 147 17.43 -3.81 -9.92
N HIS A 148 16.71 -4.72 -10.57
CA HIS A 148 16.09 -5.89 -9.93
C HIS A 148 17.19 -6.92 -9.62
N GLY A 149 17.97 -6.65 -8.58
CA GLY A 149 18.92 -7.60 -8.03
C GLY A 149 18.41 -8.14 -6.70
N ILE A 150 18.01 -9.42 -6.66
CA ILE A 150 17.85 -10.14 -5.39
C ILE A 150 19.27 -10.34 -4.84
N ALA A 151 19.57 -9.73 -3.69
CA ALA A 151 20.85 -9.93 -3.03
C ALA A 151 20.67 -10.69 -1.72
N PHE A 152 21.60 -11.61 -1.48
CA PHE A 152 21.84 -12.19 -0.17
C PHE A 152 22.81 -11.29 0.59
N SER A 153 22.42 -10.82 1.76
CA SER A 153 23.33 -10.11 2.65
C SER A 153 24.19 -11.14 3.39
N LYS A 154 25.45 -11.29 2.98
CA LYS A 154 26.47 -12.00 3.79
C LYS A 154 27.13 -11.00 4.74
N ASN A 155 26.37 -10.38 5.65
CA ASN A 155 26.96 -9.57 6.70
C ASN A 155 27.28 -10.41 7.93
N THR A 156 28.56 -10.68 8.14
CA THR A 156 29.13 -11.49 9.24
C THR A 156 29.29 -10.72 10.55
N HIS A 157 28.52 -9.65 10.76
CA HIS A 157 28.66 -8.79 11.95
C HIS A 157 27.77 -9.28 13.09
N GLU A 158 28.08 -10.43 13.67
CA GLU A 158 27.37 -10.92 14.86
C GLU A 158 28.28 -11.09 16.08
N THR A 159 28.15 -10.15 17.02
CA THR A 159 28.60 -10.32 18.41
C THR A 159 27.44 -10.61 19.38
N ASN A 160 26.17 -10.39 19.00
CA ASN A 160 25.02 -10.47 19.93
C ASN A 160 24.12 -11.73 19.82
N TYR A 161 24.26 -12.56 18.78
CA TYR A 161 23.32 -13.67 18.51
C TYR A 161 23.92 -15.10 18.69
N ARG A 162 25.10 -15.21 19.30
CA ARG A 162 25.85 -16.48 19.47
C ARG A 162 25.12 -17.62 20.22
N ASN A 163 23.96 -17.37 20.82
CA ASN A 163 23.20 -18.33 21.63
C ASN A 163 21.73 -18.52 21.18
N MET A 164 21.40 -18.18 19.93
CA MET A 164 20.06 -18.45 19.39
C MET A 164 19.80 -19.96 19.29
N HIS A 165 18.52 -20.34 19.41
CA HIS A 165 18.11 -21.71 19.19
C HIS A 165 18.49 -22.14 17.76
N PRO A 166 18.99 -23.37 17.52
CA PRO A 166 19.37 -23.84 16.17
C PRO A 166 18.27 -23.80 15.09
N PHE A 167 17.04 -23.50 15.51
CA PHE A 167 15.81 -23.49 14.74
C PHE A 167 15.29 -22.08 14.46
N ALA A 168 15.92 -21.09 15.07
CA ALA A 168 15.60 -19.69 14.89
C ALA A 168 16.12 -19.21 13.52
N GLN A 169 15.43 -18.23 12.97
CA GLN A 169 15.84 -17.58 11.73
C GLN A 169 17.05 -16.69 11.99
N THR A 170 18.17 -16.87 11.29
CA THR A 170 19.33 -15.99 11.47
C THR A 170 19.27 -14.77 10.55
N ASN A 171 20.11 -13.77 10.82
CA ASN A 171 20.19 -12.57 9.98
C ASN A 171 20.78 -12.88 8.59
N GLU A 172 21.66 -13.87 8.48
CA GLU A 172 22.29 -14.30 7.22
C GLU A 172 21.29 -14.95 6.25
N ASP A 173 20.21 -15.53 6.77
CA ASP A 173 19.16 -16.11 5.96
C ASP A 173 18.20 -15.06 5.37
N CYS A 174 18.32 -13.79 5.77
CA CYS A 174 17.47 -12.71 5.32
C CYS A 174 17.50 -12.56 3.78
N LYS A 175 16.31 -12.48 3.17
CA LYS A 175 16.15 -12.24 1.72
C LYS A 175 15.29 -11.01 1.51
N ARG A 176 15.69 -10.15 0.57
CA ARG A 176 14.98 -8.90 0.22
C ARG A 176 14.72 -8.83 -1.27
N ILE A 177 13.80 -7.95 -1.67
CA ILE A 177 13.46 -7.72 -3.08
C ILE A 177 14.60 -6.97 -3.77
N PHE A 178 15.09 -5.90 -3.13
CA PHE A 178 16.17 -5.07 -3.62
C PHE A 178 17.40 -5.20 -2.72
N ALA A 179 18.59 -5.22 -3.34
CA ALA A 179 19.84 -5.13 -2.62
C ALA A 179 19.98 -3.74 -1.97
N ASP A 180 20.16 -3.67 -0.65
CA ASP A 180 20.54 -2.40 -0.02
C ASP A 180 22.04 -2.14 -0.21
N ALA A 181 22.40 -0.85 -0.37
CA ALA A 181 23.79 -0.42 -0.31
C ALA A 181 24.38 -0.72 1.08
N ASN A 182 25.65 -1.14 1.11
CA ASN A 182 26.39 -1.62 2.28
C ASN A 182 25.91 -1.07 3.64
N ASN A 183 25.59 -2.00 4.55
CA ASN A 183 25.24 -1.70 5.94
C ASN A 183 26.49 -1.38 6.77
N GLU A 184 27.00 -0.16 6.62
CA GLU A 184 28.23 0.31 7.29
C GLU A 184 28.06 0.50 8.81
N LEU A 185 26.83 0.46 9.34
CA LEU A 185 26.51 0.78 10.74
C LEU A 185 26.50 -0.44 11.67
N GLY A 186 26.70 -1.66 11.15
CA GLY A 186 26.67 -2.88 11.96
C GLY A 186 25.30 -3.20 12.57
N ILE A 187 24.21 -2.69 11.97
CA ILE A 187 22.82 -2.94 12.36
C ILE A 187 22.40 -4.32 11.81
N SER A 188 21.56 -5.11 12.48
CA SER A 188 21.10 -6.38 11.91
C SER A 188 20.12 -6.17 10.74
N GLU A 189 19.98 -7.16 9.86
CA GLU A 189 19.04 -7.07 8.73
C GLU A 189 17.61 -6.81 9.20
N PHE A 190 17.12 -7.56 10.19
CA PHE A 190 15.76 -7.35 10.70
C PHE A 190 15.61 -6.04 11.51
N GLN A 191 16.70 -5.48 12.05
CA GLN A 191 16.66 -4.12 12.63
C GLN A 191 16.47 -3.04 11.57
N ILE A 192 17.02 -3.21 10.37
CA ILE A 192 16.76 -2.30 9.24
C ILE A 192 15.27 -2.32 8.88
N ASP A 193 14.67 -3.53 8.83
CA ASP A 193 13.22 -3.66 8.62
C ASP A 193 12.42 -2.94 9.70
N ARG A 194 12.75 -3.21 10.97
CA ARG A 194 12.12 -2.60 12.12
C ARG A 194 12.13 -1.07 12.04
N ASN A 195 13.31 -0.50 11.77
CA ASN A 195 13.46 0.95 11.65
C ASN A 195 12.58 1.49 10.51
N SER A 196 12.61 0.84 9.35
CA SER A 196 11.82 1.24 8.18
C SER A 196 10.32 1.24 8.47
N ILE A 197 9.83 0.22 9.18
CA ILE A 197 8.42 0.12 9.61
C ILE A 197 8.08 1.23 10.61
N ILE A 198 8.86 1.41 11.68
CA ILE A 198 8.60 2.43 12.71
C ILE A 198 8.55 3.84 12.12
N PHE A 199 9.43 4.15 11.16
CA PHE A 199 9.47 5.46 10.51
C PHE A 199 8.46 5.64 9.37
N SER A 200 7.69 4.61 9.02
CA SER A 200 6.66 4.69 7.98
C SER A 200 5.47 5.58 8.39
N ARG A 201 4.74 6.12 7.40
CA ARG A 201 3.51 6.87 7.67
C ARG A 201 2.39 5.92 8.09
N ALA A 202 2.34 4.74 7.49
CA ALA A 202 1.34 3.73 7.77
C ALA A 202 1.40 3.25 9.23
N PHE A 203 2.60 3.04 9.79
CA PHE A 203 2.76 2.73 11.21
C PHE A 203 2.27 3.87 12.11
N ARG A 204 2.66 5.12 11.83
CA ARG A 204 2.17 6.30 12.59
C ARG A 204 0.65 6.43 12.61
N ARG A 205 -0.02 6.07 11.50
CA ARG A 205 -1.48 6.14 11.37
C ARG A 205 -2.23 5.15 12.25
N MET A 206 -1.58 4.10 12.77
CA MET A 206 -2.23 3.13 13.66
C MET A 206 -2.66 3.73 15.01
N VAL A 207 -2.12 4.88 15.41
CA VAL A 207 -2.54 5.61 16.61
C VAL A 207 -3.99 6.07 16.53
N ASP A 208 -4.47 6.44 15.34
CA ASP A 208 -5.82 6.96 15.11
C ASP A 208 -6.67 5.95 14.30
N LYS A 209 -6.47 4.66 14.56
CA LYS A 209 -7.32 3.57 14.05
C LYS A 209 -7.87 2.78 15.24
N ALA A 210 -9.18 2.59 15.27
CA ALA A 210 -9.84 1.76 16.26
C ALA A 210 -9.49 0.28 16.08
N GLN A 211 -9.32 -0.42 17.20
CA GLN A 211 -9.25 -1.88 17.22
C GLN A 211 -10.67 -2.49 17.28
N ILE A 212 -11.47 -2.09 18.26
CA ILE A 212 -12.86 -2.54 18.46
C ILE A 212 -13.81 -1.36 18.67
N TYR A 213 -13.41 -0.38 19.48
CA TYR A 213 -14.18 0.83 19.77
C TYR A 213 -13.46 2.08 19.27
N THR A 214 -14.23 3.10 18.88
CA THR A 214 -13.66 4.41 18.50
C THR A 214 -13.10 5.16 19.69
N SER A 215 -11.96 5.82 19.47
CA SER A 215 -11.31 6.77 20.39
C SER A 215 -12.24 7.89 20.89
N SER A 216 -13.30 8.21 20.15
CA SER A 216 -14.26 9.28 20.48
C SER A 216 -15.16 9.04 21.69
N LYS A 217 -15.04 7.89 22.39
CA LYS A 217 -15.91 7.54 23.52
C LYS A 217 -15.23 7.45 24.89
N GLY A 218 -13.91 7.69 24.99
CA GLY A 218 -13.21 7.79 26.27
C GLY A 218 -11.68 7.69 26.15
N ASP A 219 -10.97 8.27 27.12
CA ASP A 219 -9.50 8.42 27.11
C ASP A 219 -8.72 7.09 27.23
N HIS A 220 -9.40 5.98 27.53
CA HIS A 220 -8.79 4.69 27.86
C HIS A 220 -9.06 3.59 26.83
N PHE A 221 -9.68 3.90 25.68
CA PHE A 221 -9.88 2.90 24.63
C PHE A 221 -8.60 2.66 23.83
N ARG A 222 -8.39 1.39 23.47
CA ARG A 222 -7.20 0.92 22.75
C ARG A 222 -7.26 1.28 21.27
N SER A 223 -6.16 1.83 20.77
CA SER A 223 -5.92 1.98 19.33
C SER A 223 -5.26 0.71 18.78
N ARG A 224 -5.17 0.61 17.45
CA ARG A 224 -4.34 -0.43 16.81
C ARG A 224 -2.88 -0.35 17.21
N MET A 225 -2.37 0.86 17.46
CA MET A 225 -1.00 1.05 17.95
C MET A 225 -0.80 0.39 19.32
N THR A 226 -1.73 0.59 20.28
CA THR A 226 -1.59 -0.02 21.61
C THR A 226 -1.68 -1.55 21.54
N HIS A 227 -2.61 -2.08 20.74
CA HIS A 227 -2.70 -3.53 20.47
C HIS A 227 -1.39 -4.07 19.90
N THR A 228 -0.86 -3.40 18.86
CA THR A 228 0.40 -3.79 18.21
C THR A 228 1.58 -3.82 19.19
N LEU A 229 1.66 -2.85 20.11
CA LEU A 229 2.72 -2.84 21.13
C LEU A 229 2.58 -4.00 22.12
N GLU A 230 1.37 -4.42 22.45
CA GLU A 230 1.16 -5.57 23.35
C GLU A 230 1.43 -6.90 22.68
N VAL A 231 1.01 -7.05 21.41
CA VAL A 231 1.41 -8.20 20.58
C VAL A 231 2.93 -8.30 20.54
N CYS A 232 3.62 -7.18 20.31
CA CYS A 232 5.08 -7.14 20.33
C CYS A 232 5.66 -7.59 21.68
N GLN A 233 5.11 -7.10 22.80
CA GLN A 233 5.59 -7.48 24.14
C GLN A 233 5.36 -8.97 24.45
N ILE A 234 4.18 -9.50 24.12
CA ILE A 234 3.84 -10.93 24.31
C ILE A 234 4.73 -11.80 23.43
N ALA A 235 4.88 -11.44 22.15
CA ALA A 235 5.70 -12.16 21.19
C ALA A 235 7.18 -12.17 21.61
N ARG A 236 7.70 -11.02 22.08
CA ARG A 236 9.07 -10.92 22.64
C ARG A 236 9.23 -11.79 23.89
N ALA A 237 8.25 -11.83 24.79
CA ALA A 237 8.31 -12.67 25.98
C ALA A 237 8.40 -14.16 25.65
N ILE A 238 7.66 -14.62 24.62
CA ILE A 238 7.75 -15.98 24.10
C ILE A 238 9.11 -16.21 23.42
N GLY A 239 9.53 -15.28 22.55
CA GLY A 239 10.79 -15.35 21.80
C GLY A 239 12.02 -15.41 22.70
N ILE A 240 12.06 -14.63 23.78
CA ILE A 240 13.14 -14.66 24.79
C ILE A 240 13.23 -16.05 25.43
N LYS A 241 12.10 -16.64 25.85
CA LYS A 241 12.11 -17.96 26.50
C LYS A 241 12.55 -19.08 25.56
N LEU A 242 12.26 -18.95 24.27
CA LEU A 242 12.61 -19.92 23.24
C LEU A 242 13.97 -19.64 22.56
N ASN A 243 14.69 -18.58 22.94
CA ASN A 243 15.92 -18.10 22.31
C ASN A 243 15.79 -17.90 20.78
N LEU A 244 14.69 -17.28 20.33
CA LEU A 244 14.43 -16.98 18.91
C LEU A 244 14.94 -15.59 18.50
N ASN A 245 14.86 -15.26 17.20
CA ASN A 245 15.28 -13.95 16.70
C ASN A 245 14.30 -12.85 17.13
N LEU A 246 14.71 -12.05 18.13
CA LEU A 246 13.86 -11.00 18.68
C LEU A 246 13.60 -9.85 17.72
N ASP A 247 14.58 -9.52 16.86
CA ASP A 247 14.42 -8.43 15.88
C ASP A 247 13.37 -8.82 14.85
N LEU A 248 13.40 -10.07 14.34
CA LEU A 248 12.39 -10.57 13.41
C LEU A 248 10.99 -10.61 14.06
N ILE A 249 10.88 -11.14 15.29
CA ILE A 249 9.62 -11.18 16.04
C ILE A 249 9.02 -9.78 16.19
N GLU A 250 9.82 -8.83 16.69
CA GLU A 250 9.36 -7.47 16.92
C GLU A 250 8.95 -6.81 15.60
N THR A 251 9.72 -7.01 14.54
CA THR A 251 9.43 -6.43 13.24
C THR A 251 8.11 -6.93 12.65
N ILE A 252 7.88 -8.25 12.67
CA ILE A 252 6.61 -8.83 12.20
C ILE A 252 5.46 -8.31 13.08
N ALA A 253 5.63 -8.31 14.41
CA ALA A 253 4.60 -7.83 15.32
C ALA A 253 4.25 -6.36 15.06
N LEU A 254 5.24 -5.48 14.84
CA LEU A 254 4.98 -4.07 14.56
C LEU A 254 4.28 -3.82 13.22
N ALA A 255 4.41 -4.74 12.25
CA ALA A 255 3.86 -4.59 10.91
C ALA A 255 2.57 -5.37 10.64
N HIS A 256 2.17 -6.33 11.49
CA HIS A 256 1.06 -7.26 11.20
C HIS A 256 -0.25 -6.54 10.83
N ASP A 257 -0.53 -5.43 11.52
CA ASP A 257 -1.79 -4.67 11.42
C ASP A 257 -1.71 -3.43 10.51
N ILE A 258 -0.55 -3.18 9.87
CA ILE A 258 -0.29 -1.94 9.13
C ILE A 258 -1.22 -1.75 7.92
N GLY A 259 -1.77 -2.84 7.40
CA GLY A 259 -2.68 -2.88 6.25
C GLY A 259 -4.16 -2.71 6.59
N HIS A 260 -4.52 -2.48 7.85
CA HIS A 260 -5.92 -2.31 8.21
C HIS A 260 -6.53 -1.00 7.71
N THR A 261 -7.82 -1.04 7.44
CA THR A 261 -8.61 0.13 7.05
C THR A 261 -9.00 0.98 8.26
N PRO A 262 -9.50 2.21 8.06
CA PRO A 262 -10.31 2.87 9.06
C PRO A 262 -11.46 1.98 9.53
N PHE A 263 -11.85 2.12 10.80
CA PHE A 263 -12.93 1.36 11.44
C PHE A 263 -12.71 -0.16 11.46
N GLY A 264 -11.44 -0.60 11.35
CA GLY A 264 -11.03 -1.99 11.49
C GLY A 264 -11.75 -2.96 10.56
N HIS A 265 -12.24 -4.09 11.11
CA HIS A 265 -12.87 -5.15 10.32
C HIS A 265 -14.09 -4.69 9.52
N GLN A 266 -14.82 -3.67 9.99
CA GLN A 266 -15.96 -3.16 9.24
C GLN A 266 -15.57 -2.37 7.99
N GLY A 267 -14.48 -1.60 8.07
CA GLY A 267 -13.93 -0.96 6.88
C GLY A 267 -13.47 -1.99 5.84
N GLU A 268 -12.80 -3.04 6.29
CA GLU A 268 -12.36 -4.16 5.44
C GLU A 268 -13.54 -4.83 4.74
N ARG A 269 -14.56 -5.26 5.50
CA ARG A 269 -15.76 -5.90 4.94
C ARG A 269 -16.48 -4.99 3.97
N THR A 270 -16.61 -3.70 4.30
CA THR A 270 -17.28 -2.73 3.44
C THR A 270 -16.50 -2.54 2.15
N LEU A 271 -15.19 -2.28 2.19
CA LEU A 271 -14.38 -2.12 0.98
C LEU A 271 -14.38 -3.39 0.13
N ASN A 272 -14.24 -4.57 0.72
CA ASN A 272 -14.31 -5.82 -0.01
C ASN A 272 -15.68 -6.00 -0.70
N SER A 273 -16.78 -5.65 -0.02
CA SER A 273 -18.12 -5.69 -0.61
C SER A 273 -18.31 -4.68 -1.75
N GLU A 274 -17.79 -3.46 -1.61
CA GLU A 274 -17.86 -2.44 -2.66
C GLU A 274 -17.09 -2.88 -3.91
N ILE A 275 -15.96 -3.57 -3.74
CA ILE A 275 -15.19 -4.14 -4.85
C ILE A 275 -15.98 -5.25 -5.57
N GLN A 276 -16.52 -6.19 -4.80
CA GLN A 276 -17.27 -7.32 -5.35
C GLN A 276 -18.57 -6.87 -6.05
N ASN A 277 -19.20 -5.79 -5.56
CA ASN A 277 -20.41 -5.23 -6.16
C ASN A 277 -20.15 -4.43 -7.46
N LYS A 278 -18.90 -4.28 -7.90
CA LYS A 278 -18.55 -3.66 -9.19
C LYS A 278 -18.62 -4.62 -10.38
N ASP A 279 -19.07 -5.85 -10.14
CA ASP A 279 -19.43 -6.78 -11.22
C ASP A 279 -20.57 -6.21 -12.06
N ARG A 280 -20.49 -6.40 -13.38
CA ARG A 280 -21.46 -5.80 -14.29
C ARG A 280 -22.83 -6.47 -14.18
N LYS A 281 -23.87 -5.70 -14.52
CA LYS A 281 -25.25 -6.20 -14.65
C LYS A 281 -25.40 -7.28 -15.73
N ASP A 282 -24.48 -7.36 -16.68
CA ASP A 282 -24.42 -8.40 -17.71
C ASP A 282 -23.84 -9.73 -17.18
N GLY A 283 -23.45 -9.79 -15.90
CA GLY A 283 -22.87 -10.97 -15.25
C GLY A 283 -21.36 -11.12 -15.44
N THR A 284 -20.69 -10.19 -16.13
CA THR A 284 -19.23 -10.21 -16.27
C THR A 284 -18.56 -9.69 -15.00
N ARG A 285 -17.68 -10.53 -14.43
CA ARG A 285 -16.86 -10.21 -13.27
C ARG A 285 -15.64 -9.43 -13.71
N LEU A 286 -15.43 -8.25 -13.14
CA LEU A 286 -14.18 -7.53 -13.31
C LEU A 286 -13.26 -7.98 -12.16
N GLU A 287 -12.17 -8.65 -12.49
CA GLU A 287 -11.29 -9.27 -11.49
C GLU A 287 -10.43 -8.23 -10.75
N TYR A 288 -11.04 -7.60 -9.74
CA TYR A 288 -10.38 -6.58 -8.91
C TYR A 288 -9.58 -7.15 -7.73
N GLY A 289 -9.72 -8.45 -7.42
CA GLY A 289 -8.96 -9.17 -6.37
C GLY A 289 -9.29 -8.81 -4.93
N GLY A 290 -10.44 -8.16 -4.67
CA GLY A 290 -10.98 -7.92 -3.33
C GLY A 290 -10.06 -7.14 -2.37
N PHE A 291 -10.35 -7.26 -1.07
CA PHE A 291 -9.60 -6.57 -0.03
C PHE A 291 -9.53 -7.37 1.27
N LYS A 292 -8.32 -7.48 1.81
CA LYS A 292 -8.05 -8.03 3.15
C LYS A 292 -6.78 -7.38 3.72
N HIS A 293 -6.80 -7.00 4.99
CA HIS A 293 -5.73 -6.21 5.62
C HIS A 293 -4.34 -6.83 5.49
N ASN A 294 -4.18 -8.14 5.70
CA ASN A 294 -2.88 -8.82 5.65
C ASN A 294 -2.28 -8.85 4.24
N TYR A 295 -3.12 -8.90 3.21
CA TYR A 295 -2.68 -8.75 1.82
C TYR A 295 -2.40 -7.28 1.49
N HIS A 296 -3.22 -6.36 1.99
CA HIS A 296 -2.98 -4.93 1.82
C HIS A 296 -1.69 -4.46 2.52
N ALA A 297 -1.31 -5.09 3.64
CA ALA A 297 -0.04 -4.85 4.32
C ALA A 297 1.15 -5.10 3.38
N LEU A 298 1.10 -6.12 2.53
CA LEU A 298 2.13 -6.31 1.50
C LEU A 298 2.23 -5.12 0.55
N ARG A 299 1.09 -4.63 0.03
CA ARG A 299 1.08 -3.41 -0.81
C ARG A 299 1.69 -2.23 -0.08
N VAL A 300 1.36 -2.03 1.19
CA VAL A 300 1.92 -0.94 2.00
C VAL A 300 3.44 -1.06 2.07
N LEU A 301 3.95 -2.25 2.41
CA LEU A 301 5.37 -2.49 2.66
C LEU A 301 6.21 -2.57 1.37
N THR A 302 5.64 -2.99 0.24
CA THR A 302 6.40 -3.20 -1.01
C THR A 302 6.13 -2.15 -2.09
N TYR A 303 5.18 -1.23 -1.87
CA TYR A 303 4.76 -0.29 -2.91
C TYR A 303 4.24 1.08 -2.44
N LEU A 304 3.30 1.13 -1.50
CA LEU A 304 2.56 2.37 -1.22
C LEU A 304 3.36 3.39 -0.41
N GLU A 305 4.29 2.93 0.41
CA GLU A 305 5.27 3.82 1.05
C GLU A 305 6.38 4.19 0.08
N GLU A 306 6.86 5.42 0.19
CA GLU A 306 7.95 5.95 -0.64
C GLU A 306 8.93 6.62 0.32
N SER A 307 10.00 5.91 0.67
CA SER A 307 11.03 6.37 1.62
C SER A 307 12.39 6.59 0.96
N LYS A 308 12.64 5.96 -0.19
CA LYS A 308 13.88 6.04 -0.96
C LYS A 308 13.59 6.33 -2.44
N THR A 309 14.61 6.78 -3.16
CA THR A 309 14.51 7.13 -4.59
C THR A 309 14.72 5.92 -5.51
N GLU A 310 15.39 4.90 -5.00
CA GLU A 310 15.91 3.74 -5.72
C GLU A 310 14.85 2.66 -5.92
N TYR A 311 13.84 2.61 -5.05
CA TYR A 311 12.77 1.63 -5.10
C TYR A 311 11.46 2.13 -4.47
N GLU A 312 10.36 1.55 -4.91
CA GLU A 312 9.03 1.73 -4.30
C GLU A 312 8.90 0.82 -3.05
N GLY A 313 8.14 1.26 -2.05
CA GLY A 313 8.00 0.54 -0.78
C GLY A 313 9.12 0.81 0.22
N LEU A 314 9.23 -0.10 1.20
CA LEU A 314 10.19 -0.04 2.30
C LEU A 314 11.30 -1.12 2.18
N ASN A 315 11.33 -1.89 1.08
CA ASN A 315 12.26 -3.01 0.84
C ASN A 315 12.35 -4.01 2.01
N ILE A 316 11.19 -4.36 2.57
CA ILE A 316 11.10 -5.28 3.72
C ILE A 316 11.49 -6.70 3.33
N SER A 317 12.17 -7.41 4.22
CA SER A 317 12.57 -8.81 4.00
C SER A 317 11.38 -9.75 3.79
N TYR A 318 11.56 -10.79 2.98
CA TYR A 318 10.52 -11.78 2.70
C TYR A 318 10.05 -12.51 3.96
N GLN A 319 10.93 -12.73 4.94
CA GLN A 319 10.58 -13.32 6.24
C GLN A 319 9.56 -12.46 6.99
N VAL A 320 9.75 -11.14 7.00
CA VAL A 320 8.82 -10.20 7.63
C VAL A 320 7.52 -10.14 6.82
N LEU A 321 7.60 -10.01 5.49
CA LEU A 321 6.43 -10.00 4.61
C LEU A 321 5.57 -11.27 4.78
N GLU A 322 6.21 -12.44 4.86
CA GLU A 322 5.53 -13.73 5.05
C GLU A 322 4.88 -13.83 6.44
N GLY A 323 5.58 -13.42 7.49
CA GLY A 323 5.02 -13.37 8.85
C GLY A 323 3.81 -12.43 8.92
N VAL A 324 3.90 -11.25 8.33
CA VAL A 324 2.80 -10.28 8.22
C VAL A 324 1.66 -10.82 7.38
N LEU A 325 1.91 -11.54 6.29
CA LEU A 325 0.85 -12.12 5.48
C LEU A 325 0.12 -13.26 6.22
N LYS A 326 0.86 -14.13 6.92
CA LYS A 326 0.33 -15.39 7.48
C LYS A 326 -0.05 -15.35 8.95
N HIS A 327 0.04 -14.18 9.60
CA HIS A 327 -0.50 -14.00 10.96
C HIS A 327 -2.01 -14.30 11.00
N THR A 328 -2.73 -13.99 9.92
CA THR A 328 -4.13 -14.37 9.72
C THR A 328 -4.30 -15.44 8.65
N LYS A 329 -5.48 -16.06 8.58
CA LYS A 329 -5.80 -17.14 7.64
C LYS A 329 -5.67 -16.66 6.18
N LEU A 330 -4.93 -17.38 5.34
CA LEU A 330 -4.89 -17.13 3.90
C LEU A 330 -6.24 -17.46 3.25
N SER A 331 -6.60 -16.71 2.20
CA SER A 331 -7.78 -16.99 1.38
C SER A 331 -7.34 -17.35 -0.04
N ASN A 332 -7.97 -18.39 -0.60
CA ASN A 332 -7.76 -18.79 -2.00
C ASN A 332 -8.45 -17.83 -2.98
N GLU A 333 -9.22 -16.86 -2.49
CA GLU A 333 -9.92 -15.85 -3.30
C GLU A 333 -9.00 -14.71 -3.78
N TYR A 334 -7.81 -14.57 -3.16
CA TYR A 334 -6.90 -13.46 -3.43
C TYR A 334 -5.68 -13.92 -4.21
N ASP A 335 -5.49 -13.31 -5.38
CA ASP A 335 -4.27 -13.46 -6.16
C ASP A 335 -3.17 -12.56 -5.57
N ILE A 336 -2.09 -13.18 -5.10
CA ILE A 336 -0.96 -12.52 -4.45
C ILE A 336 -0.27 -11.50 -5.36
N SER A 337 -0.29 -11.71 -6.69
CA SER A 337 0.33 -10.79 -7.66
C SER A 337 -0.28 -9.40 -7.64
N GLN A 338 -1.52 -9.27 -7.15
CA GLN A 338 -2.21 -7.99 -7.02
C GLN A 338 -1.77 -7.19 -5.78
N PHE A 339 -1.14 -7.87 -4.83
CA PHE A 339 -0.75 -7.30 -3.54
C PHE A 339 0.77 -7.17 -3.40
N LEU A 340 1.53 -8.12 -3.94
CA LEU A 340 2.97 -8.05 -4.03
C LEU A 340 3.37 -7.32 -5.32
N ALA A 341 3.47 -5.99 -5.26
CA ALA A 341 3.76 -5.17 -6.44
C ALA A 341 5.17 -5.41 -7.00
N ASN A 342 6.12 -5.69 -6.11
CA ASN A 342 7.53 -5.93 -6.42
C ASN A 342 7.95 -7.24 -5.73
N GLY A 343 8.79 -8.04 -6.39
CA GLY A 343 9.35 -9.27 -5.82
C GLY A 343 8.73 -10.58 -6.31
N ASN A 344 9.26 -11.69 -5.82
CA ASN A 344 8.87 -13.04 -6.20
C ASN A 344 8.02 -13.69 -5.08
N ALA A 345 6.77 -14.02 -5.40
CA ALA A 345 5.83 -14.64 -4.47
C ALA A 345 6.25 -16.04 -3.99
N GLU A 346 7.16 -16.73 -4.69
CA GLU A 346 7.72 -18.02 -4.26
C GLU A 346 8.40 -17.92 -2.88
N HIS A 347 8.98 -16.76 -2.55
CA HIS A 347 9.62 -16.53 -1.25
C HIS A 347 8.63 -16.31 -0.11
N LEU A 348 7.32 -16.25 -0.39
CA LEU A 348 6.24 -16.19 0.60
C LEU A 348 5.63 -17.57 0.90
N PHE A 349 6.06 -18.63 0.20
CA PHE A 349 5.64 -20.01 0.45
C PHE A 349 4.11 -20.15 0.54
N MET A 350 3.40 -19.68 -0.49
CA MET A 350 1.93 -19.56 -0.50
C MET A 350 1.19 -20.90 -0.37
N ASP A 351 1.88 -22.02 -0.64
CA ASP A 351 1.37 -23.38 -0.42
C ASP A 351 1.29 -23.74 1.08
N LYS A 352 1.97 -23.00 1.95
CA LYS A 352 1.93 -23.18 3.41
C LYS A 352 0.97 -22.18 4.04
N SER A 353 -0.03 -22.68 4.74
CA SER A 353 -1.04 -21.85 5.43
C SER A 353 -0.51 -21.14 6.68
N GLU A 354 0.59 -21.62 7.23
CA GLU A 354 1.21 -21.12 8.46
C GLU A 354 2.53 -20.41 8.16
N PRO A 355 2.93 -19.43 9.00
CA PRO A 355 4.27 -18.86 8.90
C PRO A 355 5.34 -19.94 8.94
N THR A 356 6.28 -19.86 7.99
CA THR A 356 7.36 -20.83 7.85
C THR A 356 8.53 -20.56 8.78
N THR A 357 8.56 -19.40 9.45
CA THR A 357 9.51 -19.10 10.53
C THR A 357 8.86 -19.33 11.89
N LEU A 358 9.64 -19.76 12.89
CA LEU A 358 9.14 -19.88 14.26
C LEU A 358 8.72 -18.52 14.80
N GLU A 359 9.46 -17.48 14.46
CA GLU A 359 9.20 -16.09 14.81
C GLU A 359 7.83 -15.62 14.29
N GLY A 360 7.50 -15.94 13.03
CA GLY A 360 6.18 -15.66 12.48
C GLY A 360 5.06 -16.42 13.19
N GLN A 361 5.29 -17.69 13.57
CA GLN A 361 4.32 -18.47 14.35
C GLN A 361 4.14 -17.91 15.78
N VAL A 362 5.20 -17.43 16.42
CA VAL A 362 5.14 -16.73 17.71
C VAL A 362 4.25 -15.50 17.62
N VAL A 363 4.44 -14.66 16.60
CA VAL A 363 3.66 -13.42 16.44
C VAL A 363 2.19 -13.73 16.22
N LYS A 364 1.88 -14.74 15.40
CA LYS A 364 0.51 -15.21 15.17
C LYS A 364 -0.20 -15.59 16.47
N ILE A 365 0.45 -16.37 17.34
CA ILE A 365 -0.14 -16.77 18.63
C ILE A 365 -0.17 -15.60 19.62
N ALA A 366 0.82 -14.72 19.60
CA ALA A 366 0.84 -13.54 20.44
C ALA A 366 -0.32 -12.59 20.11
N ASP A 367 -0.67 -12.44 18.82
CA ASP A 367 -1.84 -11.68 18.37
C ASP A 367 -3.15 -12.27 18.92
N GLU A 368 -3.32 -13.60 18.82
CA GLU A 368 -4.48 -14.29 19.39
C GLU A 368 -4.58 -14.09 20.93
N ILE A 369 -3.45 -14.18 21.66
CA ILE A 369 -3.42 -13.96 23.11
C ILE A 369 -3.74 -12.51 23.47
N ALA A 370 -3.14 -11.54 22.77
CA ALA A 370 -3.32 -10.11 23.02
C ALA A 370 -4.79 -9.71 22.80
N GLN A 371 -5.36 -10.12 21.67
CA GLN A 371 -6.75 -9.84 21.33
C GLN A 371 -7.68 -10.32 22.45
N ARG A 372 -7.54 -11.58 22.89
CA ARG A 372 -8.41 -12.16 23.93
C ARG A 372 -8.20 -11.55 25.31
N SER A 373 -6.96 -11.17 25.65
CA SER A 373 -6.65 -10.61 26.96
C SER A 373 -7.22 -9.20 27.13
N HIS A 374 -7.22 -8.40 26.07
CA HIS A 374 -7.75 -7.04 26.13
C HIS A 374 -9.24 -6.98 25.90
N ASP A 375 -9.81 -7.88 25.12
CA ASP A 375 -11.26 -8.09 25.07
C ASP A 375 -11.86 -8.32 26.47
N ILE A 376 -11.14 -9.03 27.35
CA ILE A 376 -11.52 -9.22 28.76
C ILE A 376 -11.45 -7.89 29.51
N GLU A 377 -10.35 -7.15 29.40
CA GLU A 377 -10.16 -5.85 30.07
C GLU A 377 -11.21 -4.80 29.62
N ASP A 378 -11.50 -4.75 28.33
CA ASP A 378 -12.51 -3.88 27.73
C ASP A 378 -13.92 -4.30 28.17
N SER A 379 -14.22 -5.61 28.25
CA SER A 379 -15.50 -6.10 28.76
C SER A 379 -15.74 -5.71 30.22
N PHE A 380 -14.69 -5.70 31.04
CA PHE A 380 -14.75 -5.20 32.41
C PHE A 380 -14.92 -3.68 32.47
N SER A 381 -14.29 -2.95 31.55
CA SER A 381 -14.31 -1.48 31.51
C SER A 381 -15.65 -0.94 31.03
N ALA A 382 -16.26 -1.59 30.04
CA ALA A 382 -17.58 -1.29 29.52
C ALA A 382 -18.74 -1.82 30.40
N ARG A 383 -18.43 -2.44 31.55
CA ARG A 383 -19.40 -3.07 32.47
C ARG A 383 -20.25 -4.18 31.83
N HIS A 384 -19.74 -4.81 30.76
CA HIS A 384 -20.39 -5.95 30.10
C HIS A 384 -20.08 -7.28 30.79
N LEU A 385 -19.03 -7.32 31.61
CA LEU A 385 -18.62 -8.46 32.42
C LEU A 385 -18.13 -7.96 33.78
N SER A 386 -18.50 -8.63 34.87
CA SER A 386 -17.98 -8.40 36.22
C SER A 386 -17.07 -9.54 36.68
N TYR A 387 -16.25 -9.29 37.71
CA TYR A 387 -15.41 -10.34 38.31
C TYR A 387 -16.23 -11.55 38.74
N ASP A 388 -17.35 -11.31 39.44
CA ASP A 388 -18.22 -12.38 39.94
C ASP A 388 -18.84 -13.20 38.81
N GLU A 389 -19.24 -12.54 37.71
CA GLU A 389 -19.71 -13.25 36.52
C GLU A 389 -18.61 -14.09 35.89
N LEU A 390 -17.41 -13.54 35.65
CA LEU A 390 -16.30 -14.31 35.08
C LEU A 390 -15.93 -15.49 35.98
N HIS A 391 -15.84 -15.27 37.30
CA HIS A 391 -15.60 -16.32 38.28
C HIS A 391 -16.66 -17.42 38.23
N SER A 392 -17.95 -17.05 38.09
CA SER A 392 -19.05 -17.99 37.95
C SER A 392 -18.98 -18.80 36.64
N TYR A 393 -18.51 -18.21 35.54
CA TYR A 393 -18.31 -18.94 34.29
C TYR A 393 -17.16 -19.95 34.40
N LEU A 394 -16.18 -19.75 35.27
CA LEU A 394 -15.06 -20.66 35.47
C LEU A 394 -15.40 -21.83 36.41
N SER A 395 -16.60 -22.40 36.31
CA SER A 395 -17.10 -23.45 37.22
C SER A 395 -16.73 -24.88 36.81
N SER A 396 -16.17 -25.09 35.61
CA SER A 396 -15.83 -26.43 35.12
C SER A 396 -14.47 -26.92 35.66
N GLY A 397 -14.28 -28.24 35.75
CA GLY A 397 -12.98 -28.81 36.14
C GLY A 397 -11.82 -28.39 35.21
N LYS A 398 -12.12 -28.09 33.93
CA LYS A 398 -11.13 -27.65 32.95
C LYS A 398 -10.69 -26.19 33.14
N THR A 399 -11.47 -25.36 33.84
CA THR A 399 -11.21 -23.93 34.07
C THR A 399 -10.61 -23.62 35.45
N THR A 400 -10.30 -24.65 36.25
CA THR A 400 -9.86 -24.52 37.64
C THR A 400 -8.61 -23.67 37.82
N GLU A 401 -7.64 -23.74 36.89
CA GLU A 401 -6.41 -22.94 36.96
C GLU A 401 -6.68 -21.45 36.78
N LEU A 402 -7.47 -21.07 35.77
CA LEU A 402 -7.88 -19.68 35.58
C LEU A 402 -8.70 -19.19 36.78
N LYS A 403 -9.60 -20.02 37.30
CA LYS A 403 -10.39 -19.67 38.49
C LYS A 403 -9.50 -19.35 39.68
N LYS A 404 -8.50 -20.22 39.93
CA LYS A 404 -7.52 -20.01 41.00
C LYS A 404 -6.72 -18.72 40.80
N LEU A 405 -6.29 -18.43 39.57
CA LEU A 405 -5.59 -17.17 39.25
C LEU A 405 -6.44 -15.94 39.60
N LEU A 406 -7.75 -15.98 39.29
CA LEU A 406 -8.69 -14.91 39.65
C LEU A 406 -8.86 -14.77 41.17
N GLU A 407 -8.95 -15.89 41.88
CA GLU A 407 -9.05 -15.91 43.35
C GLU A 407 -7.77 -15.36 44.00
N ASP A 408 -6.60 -15.73 43.49
CA ASP A 408 -5.30 -15.26 43.96
C ASP A 408 -5.14 -13.73 43.77
N CYS A 409 -5.62 -13.19 42.65
CA CYS A 409 -5.64 -11.74 42.42
C CYS A 409 -6.53 -11.01 43.43
N ASN A 410 -7.74 -11.51 43.65
CA ASN A 410 -8.69 -10.93 44.60
C ASN A 410 -8.17 -11.01 46.06
N ASN A 411 -7.54 -12.12 46.44
CA ASN A 411 -6.94 -12.28 47.76
C ASN A 411 -5.75 -11.33 47.98
N SER A 412 -4.95 -11.08 46.93
CA SER A 412 -3.84 -10.13 46.99
C SER A 412 -4.34 -8.70 47.24
N ILE A 413 -5.42 -8.29 46.58
CA ILE A 413 -6.06 -6.99 46.80
C ILE A 413 -6.60 -6.86 48.23
N ARG A 414 -7.31 -7.88 48.73
CA ARG A 414 -7.80 -7.91 50.11
C ARG A 414 -6.66 -7.76 51.13
N THR A 415 -5.53 -8.39 50.87
CA THR A 415 -4.34 -8.30 51.73
C THR A 415 -3.78 -6.89 51.75
N VAL A 416 -3.58 -6.27 50.58
CA VAL A 416 -3.07 -4.89 50.48
C VAL A 416 -4.03 -3.89 51.13
N LYS A 417 -5.34 -4.09 50.93
CA LYS A 417 -6.41 -3.26 51.51
C LYS A 417 -6.44 -3.28 53.05
N ALA A 418 -5.94 -4.35 53.67
CA ALA A 418 -5.80 -4.42 55.12
C ALA A 418 -4.68 -3.51 55.66
N SER A 419 -3.72 -3.12 54.82
CA SER A 419 -2.52 -2.36 55.21
C SER A 419 -2.33 -1.02 54.49
N SER A 420 -3.10 -0.73 53.44
CA SER A 420 -2.95 0.48 52.60
C SER A 420 -4.24 0.86 51.89
N ILE A 421 -4.35 2.13 51.47
CA ILE A 421 -5.45 2.63 50.66
C ILE A 421 -5.13 2.39 49.18
N ILE A 422 -6.03 1.71 48.49
CA ILE A 422 -5.96 1.51 47.04
C ILE A 422 -6.81 2.59 46.37
N ALA A 423 -6.22 3.34 45.43
CA ALA A 423 -6.88 4.45 44.75
C ALA A 423 -8.08 3.99 43.88
N ASP A 424 -7.90 2.90 43.14
CA ASP A 424 -8.95 2.28 42.33
C ASP A 424 -8.81 0.74 42.38
N GLU A 425 -9.61 0.11 43.24
CA GLU A 425 -9.61 -1.34 43.46
C GLU A 425 -10.07 -2.09 42.20
N ALA A 426 -11.04 -1.55 41.47
CA ALA A 426 -11.61 -2.21 40.31
C ALA A 426 -10.60 -2.23 39.15
N SER A 427 -9.94 -1.09 38.89
CA SER A 427 -8.92 -1.02 37.84
C SER A 427 -7.69 -1.87 38.18
N LEU A 428 -7.24 -1.87 39.45
CA LEU A 428 -6.14 -2.73 39.88
C LEU A 428 -6.45 -4.22 39.68
N LEU A 429 -7.65 -4.67 40.08
CA LEU A 429 -8.06 -6.06 39.90
C LEU A 429 -8.07 -6.47 38.43
N LYS A 430 -8.60 -5.62 37.55
CA LYS A 430 -8.64 -5.87 36.10
C LYS A 430 -7.23 -6.03 35.54
N SER A 431 -6.33 -5.08 35.81
CA SER A 431 -4.96 -5.13 35.30
C SER A 431 -4.19 -6.35 35.83
N MET A 432 -4.39 -6.73 37.10
CA MET A 432 -3.80 -7.94 37.67
C MET A 432 -4.30 -9.21 36.98
N ILE A 433 -5.62 -9.32 36.75
CA ILE A 433 -6.22 -10.47 36.06
C ILE A 433 -5.67 -10.57 34.63
N SER A 434 -5.68 -9.47 33.86
CA SER A 434 -5.17 -9.45 32.49
C SER A 434 -3.71 -9.88 32.44
N ALA A 435 -2.85 -9.33 33.31
CA ALA A 435 -1.44 -9.72 33.37
C ALA A 435 -1.26 -11.21 33.70
N LYS A 436 -2.01 -11.75 34.66
CA LYS A 436 -1.93 -13.17 35.03
C LYS A 436 -2.44 -14.12 33.95
N ILE A 437 -3.46 -13.72 33.20
CA ILE A 437 -3.96 -14.48 32.04
C ILE A 437 -2.91 -14.51 30.92
N ILE A 438 -2.29 -13.36 30.61
CA ILE A 438 -1.20 -13.28 29.62
C ILE A 438 -0.02 -14.16 30.07
N ASP A 439 0.41 -14.05 31.32
CA ASP A 439 1.49 -14.86 31.89
C ASP A 439 1.19 -16.36 31.76
N TYR A 440 -0.06 -16.78 32.03
CA TYR A 440 -0.48 -18.16 31.89
C TYR A 440 -0.29 -18.65 30.45
N PHE A 441 -0.85 -17.93 29.47
CA PHE A 441 -0.77 -18.33 28.06
C PHE A 441 0.66 -18.29 27.52
N VAL A 442 1.46 -17.29 27.87
CA VAL A 442 2.88 -17.22 27.47
C VAL A 442 3.67 -18.42 28.00
N ASN A 443 3.42 -18.84 29.25
CA ASN A 443 4.06 -20.03 29.82
C ASN A 443 3.58 -21.34 29.20
N ASP A 444 2.28 -21.44 28.87
CA ASP A 444 1.71 -22.60 28.18
C ASP A 444 2.32 -22.76 26.79
N VAL A 445 2.34 -21.68 25.99
CA VAL A 445 2.97 -21.66 24.65
C VAL A 445 4.44 -22.05 24.76
N TYR A 446 5.20 -21.47 25.70
CA TYR A 446 6.61 -21.82 25.89
C TYR A 446 6.81 -23.31 26.17
N THR A 447 6.08 -23.84 27.16
CA THR A 447 6.22 -25.23 27.59
C THR A 447 5.88 -26.19 26.45
N GLN A 448 4.73 -25.98 25.80
CA GLN A 448 4.27 -26.84 24.72
C GLN A 448 5.17 -26.76 23.49
N SER A 449 5.56 -25.54 23.09
CA SER A 449 6.42 -25.33 21.92
C SER A 449 7.80 -25.94 22.13
N LYS A 450 8.36 -25.89 23.34
CA LYS A 450 9.63 -26.56 23.66
C LYS A 450 9.56 -28.08 23.48
N ILE A 451 8.43 -28.70 23.86
CA ILE A 451 8.17 -30.12 23.63
C ILE A 451 8.11 -30.39 22.12
N ASN A 452 7.33 -29.60 21.38
CA ASN A 452 7.19 -29.74 19.93
C ASN A 452 8.54 -29.62 19.20
N MET A 453 9.37 -28.63 19.58
CA MET A 453 10.71 -28.42 19.03
C MET A 453 11.64 -29.60 19.35
N THR A 454 11.55 -30.19 20.54
CA THR A 454 12.38 -31.36 20.90
C THR A 454 11.98 -32.60 20.09
N ASN A 455 10.68 -32.75 19.80
CA ASN A 455 10.14 -33.85 19.03
C ASN A 455 10.25 -33.63 17.51
N PHE A 456 10.69 -32.46 17.07
CA PHE A 456 10.85 -32.15 15.65
C PHE A 456 12.07 -32.89 15.08
N ASP A 457 11.84 -33.66 14.03
CA ASP A 457 12.91 -34.33 13.31
C ASP A 457 13.71 -33.31 12.49
N LYS A 458 14.99 -33.14 12.84
CA LYS A 458 15.89 -32.24 12.11
C LYS A 458 16.09 -32.66 10.66
N THR A 459 15.78 -33.89 10.28
CA THR A 459 15.89 -34.39 8.90
C THR A 459 14.69 -34.06 8.03
N ASP A 460 13.74 -33.26 8.52
CA ASP A 460 12.64 -32.72 7.71
C ASP A 460 13.17 -32.01 6.45
N ASP A 461 12.84 -32.55 5.28
CA ASP A 461 13.39 -32.13 3.99
C ASP A 461 13.14 -30.65 3.71
N PHE A 462 11.96 -30.13 4.08
CA PHE A 462 11.61 -28.73 3.85
C PHE A 462 12.46 -27.80 4.73
N TYR A 463 12.65 -28.17 6.00
CA TYR A 463 13.54 -27.45 6.90
C TYR A 463 14.99 -27.51 6.45
N GLN A 464 15.49 -28.67 6.02
CA GLN A 464 16.86 -28.77 5.53
C GLN A 464 17.11 -27.96 4.25
N ALA A 465 16.13 -27.93 3.34
CA ALA A 465 16.28 -27.22 2.07
C ALA A 465 16.18 -25.69 2.21
N TYR A 466 15.37 -25.20 3.14
CA TYR A 466 15.01 -23.77 3.21
C TYR A 466 15.23 -23.10 4.55
N HIS A 467 15.68 -23.84 5.57
CA HIS A 467 15.76 -23.44 6.98
C HIS A 467 14.40 -22.92 7.50
N LYS A 468 13.32 -23.63 7.15
CA LYS A 468 11.92 -23.22 7.32
C LYS A 468 11.00 -24.37 7.71
N TYR A 469 9.88 -24.07 8.34
CA TYR A 469 8.91 -25.04 8.84
C TYR A 469 7.69 -25.14 7.93
N ASP A 470 7.23 -26.36 7.68
CA ASP A 470 5.99 -26.64 6.95
C ASP A 470 4.78 -26.89 7.87
N LYS A 471 5.02 -27.02 9.18
CA LYS A 471 4.05 -27.36 10.22
C LYS A 471 4.09 -26.40 11.41
N LYS A 472 3.02 -26.39 12.20
CA LYS A 472 2.91 -25.60 13.44
C LYS A 472 3.78 -26.21 14.53
N ILE A 473 4.82 -25.49 14.94
CA ILE A 473 5.71 -25.86 16.04
C ILE A 473 5.41 -25.04 17.27
N ILE A 474 5.14 -23.74 17.08
CA ILE A 474 4.71 -22.87 18.17
C ILE A 474 3.22 -23.08 18.35
N THR A 475 2.80 -23.62 19.49
CA THR A 475 1.39 -23.91 19.79
C THR A 475 1.09 -23.74 21.27
N LEU A 476 -0.19 -23.52 21.59
CA LEU A 476 -0.74 -23.78 22.92
C LEU A 476 -0.83 -25.30 23.17
N SER A 477 -0.89 -25.69 24.44
CA SER A 477 -1.35 -27.04 24.80
C SER A 477 -2.84 -27.21 24.49
N ASP A 478 -3.33 -28.45 24.41
CA ASP A 478 -4.76 -28.73 24.21
C ASP A 478 -5.64 -28.02 25.27
N LYS A 479 -5.12 -27.92 26.49
CA LYS A 479 -5.78 -27.23 27.59
C LYS A 479 -5.72 -25.71 27.41
N GLY A 480 -4.57 -25.16 27.05
CA GLY A 480 -4.41 -23.73 26.78
C GLY A 480 -5.33 -23.28 25.65
N LEU A 481 -5.37 -24.02 24.54
CA LEU A 481 -6.25 -23.74 23.41
C LEU A 481 -7.74 -23.79 23.81
N PHE A 482 -8.14 -24.80 24.59
CA PHE A 482 -9.49 -24.88 25.14
C PHE A 482 -9.85 -23.63 25.96
N LEU A 483 -8.95 -23.19 26.84
CA LEU A 483 -9.18 -22.03 27.70
C LEU A 483 -9.25 -20.72 26.90
N LEU A 484 -8.40 -20.55 25.90
CA LEU A 484 -8.41 -19.39 25.02
C LEU A 484 -9.75 -19.27 24.28
N ILE A 485 -10.20 -20.37 23.66
CA ILE A 485 -11.50 -20.45 22.98
C ILE A 485 -12.67 -20.26 23.97
N TYR A 486 -12.53 -20.76 25.21
CA TYR A 486 -13.55 -20.59 26.22
C TYR A 486 -13.74 -19.11 26.61
N LEU A 487 -12.64 -18.39 26.83
CA LEU A 487 -12.66 -16.95 27.12
C LEU A 487 -13.28 -16.16 25.96
N GLU A 488 -12.90 -16.48 24.72
CA GLU A 488 -13.51 -15.89 23.52
C GLU A 488 -15.03 -16.01 23.50
N ASN A 489 -15.55 -17.22 23.79
CA ASN A 489 -16.99 -17.47 23.78
C ASN A 489 -17.76 -16.68 24.84
N ILE A 490 -17.13 -16.39 25.99
CA ILE A 490 -17.72 -15.54 27.03
C ILE A 490 -17.81 -14.10 26.52
N ILE A 491 -16.74 -13.60 25.92
CA ILE A 491 -16.63 -12.22 25.41
C ILE A 491 -17.62 -12.00 24.26
N ASN A 492 -17.61 -12.87 23.24
CA ASN A 492 -18.43 -12.73 22.03
C ASN A 492 -19.92 -12.62 22.35
N LYS A 493 -20.41 -13.37 23.35
CA LYS A 493 -21.82 -13.34 23.77
C LYS A 493 -22.24 -12.02 24.44
N ARG A 494 -21.30 -11.25 25.00
CA ARG A 494 -21.57 -10.04 25.78
C ARG A 494 -21.24 -8.74 25.04
N VAL A 495 -20.19 -8.74 24.23
CA VAL A 495 -19.61 -7.51 23.64
C VAL A 495 -20.14 -7.24 22.24
N ILE A 496 -20.11 -8.25 21.35
CA ILE A 496 -20.35 -8.07 19.90
C ILE A 496 -21.83 -7.77 19.60
N ASN A 497 -22.76 -8.29 20.39
CA ASN A 497 -24.20 -8.11 20.16
C ASN A 497 -24.78 -6.84 20.80
N SER A 498 -23.94 -5.87 21.17
CA SER A 498 -24.37 -4.60 21.74
C SER A 498 -24.95 -3.66 20.66
N SER A 499 -25.94 -2.86 21.04
CA SER A 499 -26.57 -1.87 20.13
C SER A 499 -25.57 -0.82 19.65
N GLU A 500 -24.57 -0.57 20.48
CA GLU A 500 -23.50 0.41 20.31
C GLU A 500 -22.53 -0.01 19.22
N VAL A 501 -22.09 -1.28 19.24
CA VAL A 501 -21.23 -1.86 18.19
C VAL A 501 -21.98 -1.88 16.86
N ALA A 502 -23.24 -2.32 16.85
CA ALA A 502 -24.06 -2.32 15.64
C ALA A 502 -24.26 -0.91 15.04
N SER A 503 -24.47 0.10 15.90
CA SER A 503 -24.60 1.50 15.44
C SER A 503 -23.30 2.04 14.85
N PHE A 504 -22.16 1.74 15.49
CA PHE A 504 -20.84 2.12 14.99
C PHE A 504 -20.56 1.46 13.64
N ASP A 505 -20.79 0.16 13.54
CA ASP A 505 -20.62 -0.63 12.34
C ASP A 505 -21.42 -0.08 11.16
N GLY A 506 -22.68 0.30 11.40
CA GLY A 506 -23.54 0.93 10.40
C GLY A 506 -22.99 2.29 9.91
N LYS A 507 -22.49 3.13 10.83
CA LYS A 507 -21.88 4.42 10.49
C LYS A 507 -20.57 4.25 9.73
N ALA A 508 -19.70 3.34 10.17
CA ALA A 508 -18.45 3.03 9.51
C ALA A 508 -18.68 2.56 8.07
N SER A 509 -19.64 1.65 7.85
CA SER A 509 -19.98 1.17 6.52
C SER A 509 -20.52 2.29 5.63
N LEU A 510 -21.39 3.15 6.15
CA LEU A 510 -21.90 4.31 5.41
C LEU A 510 -20.78 5.24 4.96
N ILE A 511 -19.87 5.60 5.87
CA ILE A 511 -18.75 6.52 5.59
C ILE A 511 -17.87 5.94 4.48
N ILE A 512 -17.41 4.70 4.63
CA ILE A 512 -16.50 4.05 3.69
C ILE A 512 -17.14 3.89 2.30
N ARG A 513 -18.40 3.42 2.24
CA ARG A 513 -19.15 3.30 0.98
C ARG A 513 -19.29 4.65 0.28
N SER A 514 -19.62 5.68 1.04
CA SER A 514 -19.86 7.01 0.49
C SER A 514 -18.58 7.64 -0.05
N LEU A 515 -17.47 7.53 0.69
CA LEU A 515 -16.14 7.95 0.22
C LEU A 515 -15.72 7.21 -1.04
N PHE A 516 -15.85 5.88 -1.05
CA PHE A 516 -15.50 5.07 -2.21
C PHE A 516 -16.34 5.46 -3.44
N SER A 517 -17.66 5.60 -3.28
CA SER A 517 -18.55 6.03 -4.36
C SER A 517 -18.15 7.41 -4.88
N GLU A 518 -17.86 8.36 -3.99
CA GLU A 518 -17.53 9.73 -4.37
C GLU A 518 -16.22 9.81 -5.16
N PHE A 519 -15.16 9.15 -4.68
CA PHE A 519 -13.88 9.10 -5.40
C PHE A 519 -13.97 8.31 -6.70
N TYR A 520 -14.82 7.29 -6.77
CA TYR A 520 -15.01 6.52 -8.00
C TYR A 520 -15.73 7.34 -9.08
N GLN A 521 -16.76 8.10 -8.70
CA GLN A 521 -17.51 8.95 -9.62
C GLN A 521 -16.72 10.19 -10.05
N ASN A 522 -15.95 10.78 -9.13
CA ASN A 522 -15.14 11.95 -9.41
C ASN A 522 -13.71 11.80 -8.82
N PRO A 523 -12.81 11.11 -9.54
CA PRO A 523 -11.45 10.87 -9.07
C PRO A 523 -10.64 12.13 -8.80
N VAL A 524 -11.01 13.29 -9.38
CA VAL A 524 -10.33 14.59 -9.15
C VAL A 524 -10.39 15.02 -7.68
N LYS A 525 -11.35 14.48 -6.90
CA LYS A 525 -11.43 14.71 -5.45
C LYS A 525 -10.33 14.01 -4.65
N LEU A 526 -9.60 13.07 -5.25
CA LEU A 526 -8.45 12.42 -4.62
C LEU A 526 -7.26 13.39 -4.50
N PRO A 527 -6.38 13.21 -3.51
CA PRO A 527 -5.14 13.99 -3.41
C PRO A 527 -4.20 13.76 -4.59
N ASP A 528 -3.35 14.75 -4.88
CA ASP A 528 -2.36 14.69 -5.96
C ASP A 528 -1.45 13.47 -5.88
N THR A 529 -1.06 13.07 -4.68
CA THR A 529 -0.23 11.88 -4.48
C THR A 529 -0.90 10.62 -5.01
N THR A 530 -2.22 10.49 -4.84
CA THR A 530 -3.00 9.34 -5.34
C THR A 530 -3.26 9.46 -6.84
N LEU A 531 -3.60 10.66 -7.31
CA LEU A 531 -3.80 10.91 -8.75
C LEU A 531 -2.52 10.65 -9.56
N ASN A 532 -1.37 11.06 -9.05
CA ASN A 532 -0.07 10.81 -9.68
C ASN A 532 0.27 9.33 -9.68
N ARG A 533 -0.12 8.58 -8.63
CA ARG A 533 0.05 7.12 -8.60
C ARG A 533 -0.85 6.41 -9.61
N ILE A 534 -2.12 6.79 -9.71
CA ILE A 534 -3.05 6.29 -10.74
C ILE A 534 -2.46 6.55 -12.13
N TYR A 535 -1.99 7.78 -12.37
CA TYR A 535 -1.37 8.16 -13.63
C TYR A 535 -0.13 7.31 -13.93
N ARG A 536 0.78 7.14 -12.97
CA ARG A 536 1.99 6.31 -13.08
C ARG A 536 1.64 4.86 -13.43
N GLU A 537 0.64 4.26 -12.77
CA GLU A 537 0.21 2.89 -13.06
C GLU A 537 -0.47 2.75 -14.42
N MET A 538 -1.35 3.70 -14.78
CA MET A 538 -1.98 3.71 -16.11
C MET A 538 -0.94 3.86 -17.21
N ARG A 539 0.11 4.67 -17.01
CA ARG A 539 1.21 4.80 -17.97
C ARG A 539 2.00 3.51 -18.15
N LYS A 540 2.24 2.76 -17.05
CA LYS A 540 2.96 1.47 -17.11
C LYS A 540 2.16 0.38 -17.84
N ASN A 541 0.82 0.45 -17.85
CA ASN A 541 -0.05 -0.66 -18.27
C ASN A 541 -1.01 -0.34 -19.42
N CYS A 542 -1.11 0.92 -19.86
CA CYS A 542 -2.10 1.36 -20.85
C CYS A 542 -1.46 2.29 -21.90
N LEU A 543 -2.02 2.28 -23.12
CA LEU A 543 -1.50 3.03 -24.26
C LEU A 543 -1.89 4.51 -24.21
N SER A 544 -3.07 4.81 -23.69
CA SER A 544 -3.62 6.16 -23.62
C SER A 544 -3.86 6.59 -22.18
N THR A 545 -3.26 7.67 -21.69
CA THR A 545 -3.57 8.20 -20.36
C THR A 545 -3.17 9.67 -20.23
N THR A 546 -3.90 10.42 -19.41
CA THR A 546 -3.63 11.82 -19.10
C THR A 546 -3.78 12.05 -17.60
N ARG A 547 -3.23 13.16 -17.10
CA ARG A 547 -3.38 13.55 -15.70
C ARG A 547 -4.77 14.11 -15.41
N TYR A 548 -5.34 13.75 -14.27
CA TYR A 548 -6.68 14.21 -13.88
C TYR A 548 -6.76 15.73 -13.64
N ARG A 549 -5.81 16.33 -12.89
CA ARG A 549 -5.91 17.75 -12.47
C ARG A 549 -5.76 18.78 -13.59
N ASN A 550 -4.97 18.46 -14.61
CA ASN A 550 -4.61 19.38 -15.69
C ASN A 550 -5.20 18.93 -17.04
N SER A 551 -6.28 18.15 -17.01
CA SER A 551 -7.01 17.76 -18.22
C SER A 551 -8.22 18.66 -18.44
N ASP A 552 -8.63 18.80 -19.70
CA ASP A 552 -9.90 19.45 -20.04
C ASP A 552 -11.06 18.70 -19.37
N ILE A 553 -11.98 19.45 -18.73
CA ILE A 553 -13.03 18.85 -17.91
C ILE A 553 -13.99 17.98 -18.71
N THR A 554 -14.21 18.32 -19.98
CA THR A 554 -15.12 17.58 -20.87
C THR A 554 -14.48 16.26 -21.28
N LEU A 555 -13.22 16.31 -21.74
CA LEU A 555 -12.45 15.11 -22.08
C LEU A 555 -12.29 14.19 -20.87
N LEU A 556 -12.03 14.75 -19.68
CA LEU A 556 -11.89 13.96 -18.47
C LEU A 556 -13.18 13.23 -18.09
N ARG A 557 -14.33 13.88 -18.22
CA ARG A 557 -15.64 13.23 -17.98
C ARG A 557 -15.90 12.10 -18.97
N ASP A 558 -15.57 12.30 -20.24
CA ASP A 558 -15.70 11.27 -21.26
C ASP A 558 -14.77 10.07 -20.95
N GLU A 559 -13.53 10.35 -20.55
CA GLU A 559 -12.57 9.31 -20.18
C GLU A 559 -13.00 8.53 -18.94
N ILE A 560 -13.47 9.21 -17.88
CA ILE A 560 -14.03 8.55 -16.69
C ILE A 560 -15.21 7.66 -17.08
N THR A 561 -16.09 8.13 -17.96
CA THR A 561 -17.23 7.35 -18.46
C THR A 561 -16.75 6.09 -19.20
N ARG A 562 -15.70 6.19 -20.04
CA ARG A 562 -15.11 5.04 -20.73
C ARG A 562 -14.44 4.07 -19.75
N ILE A 563 -13.74 4.58 -18.75
CA ILE A 563 -13.15 3.78 -17.66
C ILE A 563 -14.25 3.01 -16.93
N HIS A 564 -15.34 3.66 -16.52
CA HIS A 564 -16.48 3.00 -15.86
C HIS A 564 -17.13 1.96 -16.75
N ASN A 565 -17.29 2.26 -18.04
CA ASN A 565 -17.85 1.32 -19.00
C ASN A 565 -16.92 0.13 -19.26
N ALA A 566 -15.59 0.27 -19.16
CA ALA A 566 -14.61 -0.82 -19.26
C ALA A 566 -14.78 -1.74 -20.48
N VAL A 567 -15.12 -1.17 -21.65
CA VAL A 567 -15.58 -1.93 -22.83
C VAL A 567 -14.49 -2.86 -23.40
N ASN A 568 -13.23 -2.41 -23.41
CA ASN A 568 -12.08 -3.16 -23.94
C ASN A 568 -11.06 -3.45 -22.82
N GLU A 569 -10.05 -4.29 -23.11
CA GLU A 569 -9.03 -4.69 -22.14
C GLU A 569 -8.26 -3.50 -21.54
N GLU A 570 -7.93 -2.48 -22.34
CA GLU A 570 -7.26 -1.28 -21.83
C GLU A 570 -8.12 -0.56 -20.77
N TYR A 571 -9.41 -0.34 -21.05
CA TYR A 571 -10.31 0.33 -20.11
C TYR A 571 -10.68 -0.55 -18.91
N LYS A 572 -10.69 -1.89 -19.05
CA LYS A 572 -10.76 -2.80 -17.90
C LYS A 572 -9.55 -2.63 -16.99
N GLN A 573 -8.35 -2.56 -17.56
CA GLN A 573 -7.12 -2.34 -16.81
C GLN A 573 -7.10 -0.96 -16.13
N LYS A 574 -7.50 0.10 -16.84
CA LYS A 574 -7.66 1.44 -16.24
C LYS A 574 -8.64 1.44 -15.08
N ASN A 575 -9.77 0.75 -15.21
CA ASN A 575 -10.76 0.64 -14.13
C ASN A 575 -10.17 -0.09 -12.92
N LYS A 576 -9.47 -1.21 -13.14
CA LYS A 576 -8.79 -1.97 -12.08
C LYS A 576 -7.77 -1.11 -11.33
N ILE A 577 -6.95 -0.35 -12.05
CA ILE A 577 -5.98 0.59 -11.48
C ILE A 577 -6.69 1.67 -10.66
N LEU A 578 -7.73 2.30 -11.21
CA LEU A 578 -8.50 3.34 -10.52
C LEU A 578 -9.10 2.81 -9.22
N VAL A 579 -9.82 1.68 -9.28
CA VAL A 579 -10.45 1.05 -8.12
C VAL A 579 -9.41 0.73 -7.05
N ARG A 580 -8.30 0.07 -7.43
CA ARG A 580 -7.24 -0.32 -6.48
C ARG A 580 -6.63 0.88 -5.78
N ASN A 581 -6.33 1.96 -6.49
CA ASN A 581 -5.75 3.16 -5.89
C ASN A 581 -6.73 3.92 -4.98
N ILE A 582 -8.04 3.93 -5.30
CA ILE A 582 -9.06 4.48 -4.39
C ILE A 582 -9.08 3.69 -3.09
N ILE A 583 -9.03 2.35 -3.17
CA ILE A 583 -9.01 1.47 -1.99
C ILE A 583 -7.75 1.70 -1.18
N ASP A 584 -6.59 1.77 -1.82
CA ASP A 584 -5.32 2.02 -1.14
C ASP A 584 -5.35 3.37 -0.40
N TYR A 585 -5.97 4.39 -1.00
CA TYR A 585 -6.14 5.69 -0.35
C TYR A 585 -7.08 5.63 0.86
N ILE A 586 -8.27 5.02 0.71
CA ILE A 586 -9.24 4.89 1.81
C ILE A 586 -8.69 4.02 2.95
N ALA A 587 -8.10 2.86 2.64
CA ALA A 587 -7.49 1.98 3.63
C ALA A 587 -6.32 2.67 4.37
N GLY A 588 -5.61 3.55 3.67
CA GLY A 588 -4.55 4.38 4.23
C GLY A 588 -5.02 5.51 5.15
N MET A 589 -6.31 5.84 5.24
CA MET A 589 -6.83 6.89 6.13
C MET A 589 -6.78 6.46 7.60
N THR A 590 -6.89 7.43 8.52
CA THR A 590 -7.23 7.19 9.92
C THR A 590 -8.74 7.33 10.12
N ASP A 591 -9.27 6.88 11.26
CA ASP A 591 -10.71 6.94 11.55
C ASP A 591 -11.21 8.38 11.55
N THR A 592 -10.51 9.27 12.27
CA THR A 592 -10.86 10.68 12.36
C THR A 592 -10.76 11.38 11.00
N TYR A 593 -9.71 11.07 10.23
CA TYR A 593 -9.54 11.65 8.90
C TYR A 593 -10.64 11.19 7.92
N ALA A 594 -11.02 9.90 7.95
CA ALA A 594 -12.10 9.39 7.13
C ALA A 594 -13.45 10.05 7.46
N ILE A 595 -13.75 10.25 8.75
CA ILE A 595 -14.95 10.99 9.19
C ILE A 595 -14.92 12.43 8.65
N ASN A 596 -13.81 13.12 8.82
CA ASN A 596 -13.66 14.51 8.36
C ASN A 596 -13.76 14.63 6.84
N GLN A 597 -13.15 13.72 6.09
CA GLN A 597 -13.27 13.69 4.63
C GLN A 597 -14.71 13.43 4.19
N TYR A 598 -15.43 12.54 4.87
CA TYR A 598 -16.84 12.30 4.59
C TYR A 598 -17.66 13.57 4.78
N HIS A 599 -17.49 14.27 5.91
CA HIS A 599 -18.20 15.52 6.17
C HIS A 599 -17.83 16.62 5.17
N GLN A 600 -16.55 16.74 4.79
CA GLN A 600 -16.11 17.75 3.82
C GLN A 600 -16.70 17.53 2.43
N LEU A 601 -16.85 16.27 2.00
CA LEU A 601 -17.26 15.94 0.63
C LEU A 601 -18.78 15.80 0.48
N LEU A 602 -19.47 15.34 1.54
CA LEU A 602 -20.84 14.85 1.48
C LEU A 602 -21.74 15.31 2.65
N GLY A 603 -21.16 15.93 3.68
CA GLY A 603 -21.83 16.27 4.93
C GLY A 603 -22.40 17.68 5.00
#